data_AF-A0A1A9N352-F1
#
_entry.id   AF-A0A1A9N352-F1
#
_cell.length_a   1.000
_cell.length_b   1.000
_cell.length_c   1.000
_cell.angle_alpha   90.00
_cell.angle_beta   90.00
_cell.angle_gamma   90.00
#
_symmetry.space_group_name_H-M   'P 1'
#
loop_
_entity.id
_entity.type
_entity.pdbx_description
1 polymer ?
#
loop_
_entity_poly.entity_id
_entity_poly.type
_entity_poly.pdbx_seq_one_letter_code
_entity_poly.pdbx_strand_id
1 'polypeptide(L)' 'MTIEEAAKFLFVSRAHIRHLLERGELVGVKREYSGGHVDVDTTSIQAYREKRRAAQRAYMDSQTEDNDPPGL' A
#
# COMPACT_ATOMS: atom_id res chain seq x y z
N MET A 1 -12.08 -2.12 7.00
CA MET A 1 -11.06 -3.18 7.17
C MET A 1 -10.16 -2.77 8.33
N THR A 2 -9.91 -3.61 9.31
CA THR A 2 -9.05 -3.24 10.44
C THR A 2 -7.60 -2.99 9.99
N ILE A 3 -6.80 -2.26 10.78
CA ILE A 3 -5.36 -2.07 10.52
C ILE A 3 -4.63 -3.41 10.39
N GLU A 4 -5.02 -4.42 11.17
CA GLU A 4 -4.42 -5.75 11.08
C GLU A 4 -4.75 -6.47 9.78
N GLU A 5 -6.01 -6.47 9.36
CA GLU A 5 -6.43 -7.04 8.09
C GLU A 5 -5.75 -6.34 6.91
N ALA A 6 -5.65 -5.00 6.97
CA ALA A 6 -4.94 -4.20 5.98
C ALA A 6 -3.46 -4.56 5.89
N ALA A 7 -2.79 -4.72 7.05
CA ALA A 7 -1.39 -5.13 7.13
C ALA A 7 -1.17 -6.51 6.49
N LYS A 8 -2.06 -7.47 6.79
CA LYS A 8 -2.03 -8.81 6.17
C LYS A 8 -2.29 -8.73 4.66
N PHE A 9 -3.27 -7.93 4.22
CA PHE A 9 -3.63 -7.79 2.81
C PHE A 9 -2.48 -7.23 1.95
N LEU A 10 -1.72 -6.27 2.48
CA LEU A 10 -0.58 -5.66 1.81
C LEU A 10 0.76 -6.36 2.09
N PHE A 11 0.78 -7.38 2.96
CA PHE A 11 2.00 -8.03 3.44
C PHE A 11 3.02 -7.04 4.04
N VAL A 12 2.55 -6.16 4.93
CA VAL A 12 3.35 -5.13 5.61
C VAL A 12 3.07 -5.11 7.12
N SER A 13 3.81 -4.29 7.87
CA SER A 13 3.56 -4.13 9.31
C SER A 13 2.35 -3.23 9.60
N ARG A 14 1.73 -3.39 10.78
CA ARG A 14 0.67 -2.48 11.27
C ARG A 14 1.16 -1.02 11.34
N ALA A 15 2.43 -0.81 11.68
CA ALA A 15 3.03 0.53 11.71
C ALA A 15 3.08 1.16 10.30
N HIS A 16 3.38 0.36 9.28
CA HIS A 16 3.35 0.84 7.90
C HIS A 16 1.94 1.29 7.49
N ILE A 17 0.89 0.57 7.86
CA ILE A 17 -0.50 0.97 7.59
C ILE A 17 -0.83 2.32 8.27
N ARG A 18 -0.42 2.52 9.52
CA ARG A 18 -0.62 3.81 10.20
C ARG A 18 0.10 4.94 9.47
N HIS A 19 1.34 4.71 9.06
CA HIS A 19 2.10 5.69 8.29
C HIS A 19 1.43 6.05 6.95
N LEU A 20 0.84 5.07 6.26
CA LEU A 20 0.09 5.34 5.03
C LEU A 20 -1.19 6.14 5.27
N LEU A 21 -1.88 5.92 6.39
CA LEU A 21 -3.03 6.72 6.81
C LEU A 21 -2.61 8.16 7.15
N GLU A 22 -1.52 8.32 7.90
CA GLU A 22 -0.95 9.64 8.26
C GLU A 22 -0.55 10.44 7.02
N ARG A 23 -0.06 9.76 5.98
CA ARG A 23 0.31 10.36 4.70
C ARG A 23 -0.86 10.59 3.75
N GLY A 24 -2.07 10.15 4.11
CA GLY A 24 -3.24 10.23 3.23
C GLY A 24 -3.18 9.31 2.01
N GLU A 25 -2.27 8.32 1.99
CA GLU A 25 -2.20 7.32 0.93
C GLU A 25 -3.26 6.23 1.09
N LEU A 26 -3.76 6.04 2.31
CA LEU A 26 -4.94 5.26 2.62
C LEU A 26 -6.00 6.15 3.26
N VAL A 27 -7.27 5.80 3.06
CA VAL A 27 -8.39 6.53 3.67
C VAL A 27 -8.80 5.79 4.95
N GLY A 28 -8.81 6.53 6.06
CA GLY A 28 -9.36 6.04 7.32
C GLY A 28 -10.86 6.30 7.39
N VAL A 29 -11.63 5.30 7.81
CA VAL A 29 -13.06 5.38 8.12
C VAL A 29 -13.25 5.23 9.62
N LYS A 30 -13.91 6.21 10.24
CA LYS A 30 -14.30 6.11 11.66
C LYS A 30 -15.41 5.08 11.78
N ARG A 31 -15.22 4.07 12.62
CA ARG A 31 -16.34 3.22 13.03
C ARG A 31 -17.16 3.96 14.09
N GLU A 32 -18.44 4.20 13.81
CA GLU A 32 -19.35 4.89 14.72
C GLU A 32 -19.51 4.18 16.08
N TYR A 33 -19.29 2.86 16.14
CA TYR A 33 -19.54 2.03 17.33
C TYR A 33 -18.29 1.39 17.96
N SER A 34 -17.07 1.77 17.55
CA SER A 34 -15.84 1.07 17.98
C SER A 34 -15.01 1.79 19.06
N GLY A 35 -15.57 2.75 19.81
CA GLY A 35 -14.77 3.45 20.83
C GLY A 35 -13.57 4.21 20.28
N GLY A 36 -13.65 4.69 19.02
CA GLY A 36 -12.60 5.49 18.39
C GLY A 36 -11.59 4.71 17.56
N HIS A 37 -11.78 3.40 17.33
CA HIS A 37 -10.92 2.66 16.40
C HIS A 37 -11.18 3.09 14.95
N VAL A 38 -10.09 3.44 14.25
CA VAL A 38 -10.09 3.76 12.81
C VAL A 38 -9.91 2.48 12.00
N ASP A 39 -10.84 2.23 11.09
CA ASP A 39 -10.72 1.22 10.06
C ASP A 39 -10.13 1.84 8.79
N VAL A 40 -9.50 1.03 7.96
CA VAL A 40 -9.06 1.37 6.62
C VAL A 40 -10.21 1.14 5.64
N ASP A 41 -10.44 2.11 4.77
CA ASP A 41 -11.37 1.99 3.65
C ASP A 41 -10.87 0.95 2.64
N THR A 42 -11.72 -0.02 2.32
CA THR A 42 -11.35 -1.16 1.48
C THR A 42 -11.03 -0.75 0.03
N THR A 43 -11.70 0.28 -0.49
CA THR A 43 -11.44 0.75 -1.86
C THR A 43 -10.06 1.41 -1.94
N SER A 44 -9.72 2.25 -0.96
CA SER A 44 -8.42 2.92 -0.90
C SER A 44 -7.25 1.94 -0.85
N ILE A 45 -7.36 0.86 -0.06
CA ILE A 45 -6.29 -0.13 0.06
C ILE A 45 -6.15 -1.01 -1.19
N GLN A 46 -7.26 -1.31 -1.89
CA GLN A 46 -7.22 -1.99 -3.18
C GLN A 46 -6.54 -1.11 -4.24
N ALA A 47 -6.91 0.16 -4.32
CA ALA A 47 -6.30 1.12 -5.23
C ALA A 47 -4.79 1.28 -4.96
N TYR A 48 -4.39 1.36 -3.68
CA TYR A 48 -2.98 1.41 -3.29
C TYR A 48 -2.20 0.18 -3.78
N ARG A 49 -2.75 -1.03 -3.59
CA ARG A 49 -2.12 -2.28 -4.05
C ARG A 49 -1.95 -2.31 -5.56
N GLU A 50 -2.97 -1.92 -6.31
CA GLU A 50 -2.90 -1.93 -7.78
C GLU A 50 -1.92 -0.87 -8.31
N LYS A 51 -1.87 0.31 -7.68
CA LYS A 51 -0.84 1.33 -7.98
C LYS A 51 0.57 0.78 -7.76
N ARG A 52 0.83 0.10 -6.63
CA ARG A 52 2.13 -0.52 -6.35
C ARG A 52 2.49 -1.59 -7.37
N ARG A 53 1.53 -2.44 -7.74
CA ARG A 53 1.73 -3.48 -8.77
C ARG A 53 2.03 -2.88 -10.13
N ALA A 54 1.33 -1.81 -10.52
CA ALA A 54 1.59 -1.10 -11.76
C ALA A 54 2.99 -0.49 -11.77
N ALA A 55 3.41 0.15 -10.68
CA ALA A 55 4.77 0.70 -10.56
C ALA A 55 5.84 -0.40 -10.62
N GLN A 56 5.62 -1.55 -9.98
CA GLN A 56 6.52 -2.69 -10.06
C GLN A 56 6.64 -3.22 -11.50
N ARG A 57 5.51 -3.38 -12.20
CA ARG A 57 5.51 -3.80 -13.61
C ARG A 57 6.27 -2.80 -14.48
N ALA A 58 5.95 -1.52 -14.36
CA ALA A 58 6.63 -0.47 -15.12
C ALA A 58 8.15 -0.43 -14.87
N TYR A 59 8.59 -0.67 -13.63
CA TYR A 59 10.01 -0.77 -13.32
C TYR A 59 10.66 -1.99 -13.98
N MET A 60 9.99 -3.14 -13.96
CA MET A 60 10.52 -4.36 -14.60
C MET A 60 10.55 -4.20 -16.12
N ASP A 61 9.51 -3.62 -16.71
CA ASP A 61 9.41 -3.32 -18.14
C ASP A 61 10.48 -2.30 -18.59
N SER A 62 10.96 -1.44 -17.67
CA SER A 62 12.05 -0.49 -17.95
C SER A 62 13.44 -1.11 -17.86
N GLN A 63 13.58 -2.34 -17.35
CA GLN A 63 14.88 -3.05 -17.33
C GLN A 63 15.11 -3.69 -18.71
N THR A 64 15.76 -2.97 -19.62
CA THR A 64 16.26 -3.47 -20.92
C THR A 64 17.77 -3.69 -20.85
N GLU A 65 18.36 -4.57 -21.68
CA GLU A 65 19.82 -4.78 -21.75
C GLU A 65 20.61 -3.47 -21.97
N ASP A 66 20.00 -2.47 -22.64
CA ASP A 66 20.59 -1.13 -22.82
C ASP A 66 20.77 -0.33 -21.51
N ASN A 67 20.10 -0.73 -20.42
CA ASN A 67 20.19 -0.10 -19.10
C ASN A 67 21.15 -0.85 -18.16
N ASP A 68 21.75 -1.96 -18.60
CA ASP A 68 22.83 -2.57 -17.83
C ASP A 68 24.05 -1.65 -17.83
N PRO A 69 24.62 -1.33 -16.66
CA PRO A 69 25.91 -0.65 -16.64
C PRO A 69 26.92 -1.52 -17.39
N PRO A 70 27.71 -0.96 -18.32
CA PRO A 70 28.66 -1.74 -19.10
C PRO A 70 29.67 -2.43 -18.15
N GLY A 71 29.60 -3.77 -18.12
CA GLY A 71 30.62 -4.65 -17.56
C GLY A 71 30.54 -4.89 -16.05
N LEU A 72 30.12 -6.11 -15.70
CA LEU A 72 30.86 -6.92 -14.72
C LEU A 72 31.81 -7.84 -15.50
#